data_AF-A0A846T7H7-F1
#
_entry.id   AF-A0A846T7H7-F1
#
_cell.length_a   1.000
_cell.length_b   1.000
_cell.length_c   1.000
_cell.angle_alpha   90.00
_cell.angle_beta   90.00
_cell.angle_gamma   90.00
#
_symmetry.space_group_name_H-M   'P 1'
#
loop_
_entity.id
_entity.type
_entity.pdbx_description
1 polymer ?
#
loop_
_entity_poly.entity_id
_entity_poly.type
_entity_poly.pdbx_seq_one_letter_code
_entity_poly.pdbx_strand_id
1 'polypeptide(L)'
;MPRLRELQQDFAAAVLDGAQNGFERHIQAAGLSGVRRLQIYRNNTLLNLTASLRATYPVICRLVGDSFFDYAAAQYIAAYPSRSGDLEEFGGDFARFLESFAPAADLVYLPDVARLEWIYRQIFYAADHPPLDLTALAQVPAEQQADLHFQLHPAARLLESVFPILRIWQVNQTDYAGDAAVDLTAGGIKLLALRRDN
;
A
#
# COMPACT_ATOMS: atom_id res chain seq x y z
N MET A 1 -23.96 28.94 12.00
CA MET A 1 -22.52 28.66 11.79
C MET A 1 -22.36 27.17 11.61
N PRO A 2 -21.56 26.70 10.64
CA PRO A 2 -21.32 25.26 10.46
C PRO A 2 -20.67 24.67 11.71
N ARG A 3 -21.01 23.43 12.04
CA ARG A 3 -20.38 22.68 13.13
C ARG A 3 -18.96 22.29 12.73
N LEU A 4 -18.08 22.08 13.72
CA LEU A 4 -16.69 21.67 13.45
C LEU A 4 -16.62 20.41 12.56
N ARG A 5 -17.48 19.42 12.81
CA ARG A 5 -17.56 18.20 12.00
C ARG A 5 -17.87 18.49 10.54
N GLU A 6 -18.81 19.40 10.26
CA GLU A 6 -19.20 19.76 8.89
C GLU A 6 -18.02 20.45 8.19
N LEU A 7 -17.34 21.38 8.86
CA LEU A 7 -16.13 22.03 8.33
C LEU A 7 -15.01 21.02 8.03
N GLN A 8 -14.77 20.05 8.90
CA GLN A 8 -13.76 19.01 8.68
C GLN A 8 -14.10 18.11 7.50
N GLN A 9 -15.36 17.72 7.36
CA GLN A 9 -15.84 16.90 6.25
C GLN A 9 -15.77 17.67 4.92
N ASP A 10 -16.19 18.93 4.92
CA ASP A 10 -16.13 19.79 3.74
C ASP A 10 -14.68 20.06 3.33
N PHE A 11 -13.78 20.30 4.28
CA PHE A 11 -12.36 20.43 3.99
C PHE A 11 -11.79 19.15 3.38
N ALA A 12 -12.04 17.99 4.00
CA ALA A 12 -11.56 16.70 3.52
C ALA A 12 -12.08 16.41 2.10
N ALA A 13 -13.37 16.58 1.84
CA ALA A 13 -13.95 16.40 0.50
C ALA A 13 -13.36 17.39 -0.52
N ALA A 14 -13.12 18.64 -0.12
CA ALA A 14 -12.51 19.63 -0.99
C ALA A 14 -11.06 19.28 -1.34
N VAL A 15 -10.27 18.77 -0.39
CA VAL A 15 -8.85 18.45 -0.60
C VAL A 15 -8.64 17.09 -1.28
N LEU A 16 -9.36 16.06 -0.83
CA LEU A 16 -9.14 14.66 -1.22
C LEU A 16 -9.98 14.25 -2.44
N ASP A 17 -11.26 14.63 -2.46
CA ASP A 17 -12.19 14.27 -3.54
C ASP A 17 -12.31 15.37 -4.61
N GLY A 18 -11.63 16.51 -4.43
CA GLY A 18 -11.70 17.65 -5.35
C GLY A 18 -13.06 18.35 -5.38
N ALA A 19 -13.90 18.15 -4.35
CA ALA A 19 -15.25 18.69 -4.31
C ALA A 19 -15.27 20.23 -4.39
N GLN A 20 -16.21 20.78 -5.15
CA GLN A 20 -16.46 22.22 -5.27
C GLN A 20 -17.59 22.62 -4.32
N ASN A 21 -17.37 22.44 -3.01
CA ASN A 21 -18.36 22.69 -1.95
C ASN A 21 -18.30 24.11 -1.37
N GLY A 22 -17.47 24.99 -1.93
CA GLY A 22 -17.32 26.36 -1.47
C GLY A 22 -16.51 26.50 -0.18
N PHE A 23 -15.75 25.47 0.25
CA PHE A 23 -14.98 25.50 1.49
C PHE A 23 -13.99 26.67 1.56
N GLU A 24 -13.48 27.13 0.43
CA GLU A 24 -12.55 28.25 0.32
C GLU A 24 -13.03 29.54 1.00
N ARG A 25 -14.35 29.74 1.14
CA ARG A 25 -14.94 30.90 1.82
C ARG A 25 -14.68 30.91 3.34
N HIS A 26 -14.37 29.75 3.90
CA HIS A 26 -14.03 29.58 5.32
C HIS A 26 -12.52 29.76 5.58
N ILE A 27 -11.70 29.87 4.52
CA ILE A 27 -10.25 30.06 4.64
C ILE A 27 -9.96 31.56 4.72
N GLN A 28 -9.39 31.99 5.85
CA GLN A 28 -8.91 33.36 5.99
C GLN A 28 -7.80 33.67 4.98
N ALA A 29 -7.99 34.74 4.22
CA ALA A 29 -6.96 35.25 3.32
C ALA A 29 -5.78 35.84 4.11
N ALA A 30 -4.56 35.53 3.66
CA ALA A 30 -3.34 36.11 4.19
C ALA A 30 -2.27 36.06 3.09
N GLY A 31 -2.14 37.15 2.34
CA GLY A 31 -1.31 37.25 1.11
C GLY A 31 -1.86 36.47 -0.10
N LEU A 32 -2.57 35.36 0.12
CA LEU A 32 -3.23 34.53 -0.88
C LEU A 32 -4.71 34.38 -0.57
N SER A 33 -5.53 34.26 -1.61
CA SER A 33 -6.96 33.96 -1.50
C SER A 33 -7.21 32.55 -0.92
N GLY A 34 -8.40 32.33 -0.36
CA GLY A 34 -8.82 31.01 0.11
C GLY A 34 -8.71 29.93 -0.98
N VAL A 35 -9.09 30.27 -2.22
CA VAL A 35 -8.95 29.39 -3.40
C VAL A 35 -7.50 28.96 -3.62
N ARG A 36 -6.56 29.92 -3.64
CA ARG A 36 -5.13 29.63 -3.86
C ARG A 36 -4.54 28.80 -2.73
N ARG A 37 -4.93 29.08 -1.48
CA ARG A 37 -4.49 28.32 -0.30
C ARG A 37 -5.02 26.88 -0.33
N LEU A 38 -6.28 26.69 -0.69
CA LEU A 38 -6.86 25.36 -0.86
C LEU A 38 -6.15 24.58 -1.97
N GLN A 39 -5.81 25.24 -3.08
CA GLN A 39 -5.05 24.61 -4.16
C GLN A 39 -3.65 24.17 -3.73
N ILE A 40 -2.95 24.97 -2.91
CA ILE A 40 -1.66 24.56 -2.33
C ILE A 40 -1.83 23.30 -1.48
N TYR A 41 -2.88 23.22 -0.67
CA TYR A 41 -3.16 22.02 0.12
C TYR A 41 -3.42 20.79 -0.75
N ARG A 42 -4.25 20.91 -1.79
CA ARG A 42 -4.49 19.84 -2.77
C ARG A 42 -3.18 19.33 -3.40
N ASN A 43 -2.34 20.26 -3.84
CA ASN A 43 -1.05 19.92 -4.45
C ASN A 43 -0.13 19.19 -3.45
N ASN A 44 -0.03 19.68 -2.22
CA ASN A 44 0.79 19.05 -1.17
C ASN A 44 0.26 17.66 -0.80
N THR A 45 -1.06 17.49 -0.73
CA THR A 45 -1.68 16.19 -0.48
C THR A 45 -1.33 15.20 -1.59
N LEU A 46 -1.46 15.59 -2.87
CA LEU A 46 -1.07 14.75 -4.00
C LEU A 46 0.42 14.35 -3.92
N LEU A 47 1.32 15.31 -3.65
CA LEU A 47 2.76 15.05 -3.52
C LEU A 47 3.07 14.07 -2.38
N ASN A 48 2.46 14.26 -1.21
CA ASN A 48 2.68 13.41 -0.04
C ASN A 48 2.16 11.99 -0.26
N LEU A 49 0.98 11.84 -0.87
CA LEU A 49 0.41 10.53 -1.18
C LEU A 49 1.26 9.79 -2.24
N THR A 50 1.72 10.49 -3.28
CA THR A 50 2.63 9.91 -4.27
C THR A 50 3.96 9.49 -3.64
N ALA A 51 4.53 10.30 -2.75
CA ALA A 51 5.75 9.97 -2.03
C ALA A 51 5.57 8.73 -1.12
N SER A 52 4.42 8.61 -0.44
CA SER A 52 4.07 7.44 0.37
C SER A 52 3.97 6.17 -0.49
N LEU A 53 3.32 6.23 -1.65
CA LEU A 53 3.28 5.11 -2.60
C LEU A 53 4.68 4.73 -3.07
N ARG A 54 5.53 5.71 -3.39
CA ARG A 54 6.91 5.47 -3.83
C ARG A 54 7.76 4.79 -2.76
N ALA A 55 7.57 5.15 -1.50
CA ALA A 55 8.23 4.49 -0.37
C ALA A 55 7.74 3.06 -0.16
N THR A 56 6.47 2.79 -0.49
CA THR A 56 5.83 1.47 -0.37
C THR A 56 6.19 0.53 -1.51
N TYR A 57 6.34 1.07 -2.72
CA TYR A 57 6.46 0.31 -3.97
C TYR A 57 7.75 0.65 -4.75
N PRO A 58 8.94 0.58 -4.14
CA PRO A 58 10.19 0.94 -4.81
C PRO A 58 10.50 0.05 -6.01
N VAL A 59 10.17 -1.25 -5.98
CA VAL A 59 10.37 -2.14 -7.14
C VAL A 59 9.41 -1.78 -8.26
N ILE A 60 8.13 -1.46 -7.98
CA ILE A 60 7.23 -0.96 -9.02
C ILE A 60 7.80 0.30 -9.67
N CYS A 61 8.29 1.26 -8.88
CA CYS A 61 8.92 2.49 -9.40
C CYS A 61 10.07 2.17 -10.35
N ARG A 62 10.93 1.20 -9.97
CA ARG A 62 12.07 0.78 -10.78
C ARG A 62 11.65 0.08 -12.08
N LEU A 63 10.60 -0.74 -12.04
CA LEU A 63 10.11 -1.48 -13.19
C LEU A 63 9.47 -0.59 -14.26
N VAL A 64 8.70 0.41 -13.84
CA VAL A 64 7.93 1.27 -14.76
C VAL A 64 8.60 2.60 -15.07
N GLY A 65 9.56 3.01 -14.23
CA GLY A 65 10.21 4.32 -14.30
C GLY A 65 9.40 5.44 -13.66
N ASP A 66 10.08 6.53 -13.30
CA ASP A 66 9.51 7.60 -12.46
C ASP A 66 8.29 8.27 -13.08
N SER A 67 8.34 8.62 -14.36
CA SER A 67 7.24 9.34 -15.03
C SER A 67 5.98 8.49 -15.15
N PHE A 68 6.12 7.20 -15.41
CA PHE A 68 4.98 6.28 -15.44
C PHE A 68 4.42 6.09 -14.03
N PHE A 69 5.29 5.93 -13.04
CA PHE A 69 4.86 5.77 -11.65
C PHE A 69 4.08 6.99 -11.16
N ASP A 70 4.58 8.20 -11.41
CA ASP A 70 3.89 9.44 -11.01
C ASP A 70 2.51 9.56 -11.68
N TYR A 71 2.39 9.17 -12.95
CA TYR A 71 1.11 9.11 -13.64
C TYR A 71 0.16 8.07 -13.02
N ALA A 72 0.63 6.84 -12.80
CA ALA A 72 -0.16 5.78 -12.19
C ALA A 72 -0.61 6.14 -10.76
N ALA A 73 0.28 6.74 -9.97
CA ALA A 73 0.00 7.22 -8.62
C ALA A 73 -1.10 8.29 -8.62
N ALA A 74 -1.02 9.28 -9.53
CA ALA A 74 -2.06 10.31 -9.64
C ALA A 74 -3.43 9.72 -9.98
N GLN A 75 -3.50 8.74 -10.89
CA GLN A 75 -4.74 8.04 -11.24
C GLN A 75 -5.27 7.19 -10.09
N TYR A 76 -4.38 6.48 -9.39
CA TYR A 76 -4.74 5.71 -8.20
C TYR A 76 -5.29 6.60 -7.10
N ILE A 77 -4.64 7.74 -6.79
CA ILE A 77 -5.08 8.68 -5.75
C ILE A 77 -6.48 9.24 -6.06
N ALA A 78 -6.78 9.50 -7.34
CA ALA A 78 -8.10 9.96 -7.75
C ALA A 78 -9.18 8.87 -7.62
N ALA A 79 -8.85 7.60 -7.91
CA ALA A 79 -9.78 6.48 -7.82
C ALA A 79 -9.95 5.91 -6.40
N TYR A 80 -8.90 5.99 -5.58
CA TYR A 80 -8.79 5.46 -4.23
C TYR A 80 -8.27 6.56 -3.28
N PRO A 81 -9.06 7.62 -3.04
CA PRO A 81 -8.65 8.71 -2.16
C PRO A 81 -8.41 8.21 -0.74
N SER A 82 -7.38 8.73 -0.07
CA SER A 82 -7.12 8.37 1.33
C SER A 82 -8.32 8.75 2.21
N ARG A 83 -8.78 7.81 3.04
CA ARG A 83 -9.86 8.02 4.02
C ARG A 83 -9.34 8.08 5.46
N SER A 84 -8.03 7.93 5.65
CA SER A 84 -7.36 7.94 6.95
C SER A 84 -6.26 9.00 6.97
N GLY A 85 -5.98 9.53 8.16
CA GLY A 85 -4.80 10.34 8.41
C GLY A 85 -3.52 9.50 8.51
N ASP A 86 -3.66 8.17 8.63
CA ASP A 86 -2.56 7.23 8.66
C ASP A 86 -2.13 6.86 7.24
N LEU A 87 -0.89 7.21 6.88
CA LEU A 87 -0.30 6.88 5.58
C LEU A 87 0.22 5.43 5.54
N GLU A 88 0.24 4.72 6.66
CA GLU A 88 0.56 3.29 6.70
C GLU A 88 -0.52 2.43 6.04
N GLU A 89 -1.77 2.87 6.10
CA GLU A 89 -2.89 2.19 5.46
C GLU A 89 -3.06 2.60 3.98
N PHE A 90 -2.39 3.66 3.55
CA PHE A 90 -2.52 4.19 2.21
C PHE A 90 -1.68 3.40 1.19
N GLY A 91 -2.34 2.86 0.18
CA GLY A 91 -1.71 2.14 -0.92
C GLY A 91 -2.10 0.67 -1.04
N GLY A 92 -2.82 0.09 -0.08
CA GLY A 92 -3.14 -1.35 -0.09
C GLY A 92 -3.97 -1.83 -1.29
N ASP A 93 -4.72 -0.94 -1.93
CA ASP A 93 -5.50 -1.25 -3.13
C ASP A 93 -4.71 -1.06 -4.44
N PHE A 94 -3.45 -0.60 -4.38
CA PHE A 94 -2.65 -0.28 -5.55
C PHE A 94 -2.44 -1.48 -6.47
N ALA A 95 -2.23 -2.67 -5.90
CA ALA A 95 -2.14 -3.90 -6.69
C ALA A 95 -3.42 -4.16 -7.49
N ARG A 96 -4.60 -4.05 -6.85
CA ARG A 96 -5.90 -4.23 -7.52
C ARG A 96 -6.13 -3.16 -8.59
N PHE A 97 -5.74 -1.93 -8.32
CA PHE A 97 -5.78 -0.86 -9.30
C PHE A 97 -4.97 -1.22 -10.56
N LEU A 98 -3.74 -1.70 -10.38
CA LEU A 98 -2.85 -2.08 -11.48
C LEU A 98 -3.40 -3.21 -12.35
N GLU A 99 -4.22 -4.13 -11.81
CA GLU A 99 -4.87 -5.19 -12.60
C GLU A 99 -5.81 -4.65 -13.68
N SER A 100 -6.43 -3.50 -13.42
CA SER A 100 -7.38 -2.85 -14.33
C SER A 100 -6.78 -1.64 -15.05
N PHE A 101 -5.52 -1.30 -14.77
CA PHE A 101 -4.88 -0.11 -15.30
C PHE A 101 -4.34 -0.36 -16.71
N ALA A 102 -5.15 -0.01 -17.72
CA ALA A 102 -4.83 -0.25 -19.13
C ALA A 102 -3.40 0.16 -19.56
N PRO A 103 -2.81 1.29 -19.10
CA PRO A 103 -1.44 1.65 -19.44
C PRO A 103 -0.36 0.66 -18.96
N ALA A 104 -0.66 -0.21 -17.97
CA ALA A 104 0.24 -1.24 -17.46
C ALA A 104 -0.11 -2.65 -17.98
N ALA A 105 -1.03 -2.79 -18.94
CA ALA A 105 -1.57 -4.09 -19.36
C ALA A 105 -0.50 -5.08 -19.89
N ASP A 106 0.57 -4.57 -20.51
CA ASP A 106 1.66 -5.40 -21.02
C ASP A 106 2.56 -5.97 -19.91
N LEU A 107 2.53 -5.36 -18.71
CA LEU A 107 3.28 -5.80 -17.54
C LEU A 107 2.41 -6.69 -16.66
N VAL A 108 2.06 -7.86 -17.18
CA VAL A 108 1.10 -8.80 -16.56
C VAL A 108 1.47 -9.26 -15.14
N TYR A 109 2.75 -9.21 -14.76
CA TYR A 109 3.25 -9.58 -13.43
C TYR A 109 3.26 -8.40 -12.44
N LEU A 110 3.05 -7.16 -12.90
CA LEU A 110 3.20 -5.94 -12.10
C LEU A 110 2.25 -5.91 -10.88
N PRO A 111 0.97 -6.32 -10.99
CA PRO A 111 0.09 -6.38 -9.82
C PRO A 111 0.59 -7.34 -8.74
N ASP A 112 1.14 -8.48 -9.12
CA ASP A 112 1.64 -9.50 -8.19
C ASP A 112 2.94 -9.06 -7.49
N VAL A 113 3.79 -8.30 -8.19
CA VAL A 113 4.93 -7.64 -7.54
C VAL A 113 4.47 -6.59 -6.54
N ALA A 114 3.43 -5.81 -6.86
CA ALA A 114 2.87 -4.82 -5.94
C ALA A 114 2.28 -5.52 -4.69
N ARG A 115 1.62 -6.67 -4.85
CA ARG A 115 1.16 -7.49 -3.71
C ARG A 115 2.30 -7.91 -2.80
N LEU A 116 3.42 -8.34 -3.40
CA LEU A 116 4.61 -8.75 -2.64
C LEU A 116 5.19 -7.59 -1.83
N GLU A 117 5.34 -6.40 -2.42
CA GLU A 117 5.83 -5.22 -1.71
C GLU A 117 4.87 -4.77 -0.60
N TRP A 118 3.56 -4.82 -0.85
CA TRP A 118 2.56 -4.53 0.18
C TRP A 118 2.63 -5.52 1.34
N ILE A 119 2.74 -6.82 1.06
CA ILE A 119 2.92 -7.86 2.08
C ILE A 119 4.19 -7.63 2.88
N TYR A 120 5.30 -7.28 2.22
CA TYR A 120 6.56 -6.96 2.89
C TYR A 120 6.38 -5.81 3.90
N ARG A 121 5.71 -4.72 3.49
CA ARG A 121 5.37 -3.60 4.38
C ARG A 121 4.48 -4.06 5.55
N GLN A 122 3.42 -4.81 5.28
CA GLN A 122 2.51 -5.31 6.32
C GLN A 122 3.21 -6.19 7.35
N ILE A 123 4.15 -7.04 6.92
CA ILE A 123 4.94 -7.90 7.81
C ILE A 123 5.90 -7.05 8.65
N PHE A 124 6.52 -6.03 8.06
CA PHE A 124 7.43 -5.14 8.76
C PHE A 124 6.73 -4.43 9.94
N TYR A 125 5.54 -3.88 9.70
CA TYR A 125 4.74 -3.16 10.71
C TYR A 125 3.79 -4.04 11.52
N ALA A 126 3.79 -5.37 11.32
CA ALA A 126 2.94 -6.27 12.08
C ALA A 126 3.27 -6.18 13.57
N ALA A 127 2.22 -6.22 14.40
CA ALA A 127 2.36 -6.27 15.84
C ALA A 127 3.19 -7.47 16.28
N ASP A 128 4.02 -7.27 17.29
CA ASP A 128 4.71 -8.36 17.97
C ASP A 128 3.69 -9.32 18.57
N HIS A 129 3.95 -10.61 18.43
CA HIS A 129 3.09 -11.64 18.96
C HIS A 129 3.99 -12.71 19.60
N PRO A 130 3.71 -13.14 20.84
CA PRO A 130 4.51 -14.17 21.46
C PRO A 130 4.44 -15.47 20.64
N PRO A 131 5.54 -16.25 20.60
CA PRO A 131 5.52 -17.55 19.94
C PRO A 131 4.48 -18.47 20.61
N LEU A 132 3.96 -19.42 19.85
CA LEU A 132 3.02 -20.42 20.35
C LEU A 132 3.64 -21.18 21.53
N ASP A 133 2.96 -21.14 22.68
CA ASP A 133 3.37 -21.92 23.85
C ASP A 133 2.95 -23.39 23.66
N LEU A 134 3.90 -24.22 23.27
CA LEU A 134 3.71 -25.65 23.10
C LEU A 134 3.38 -26.37 24.42
N THR A 135 3.79 -25.81 25.56
CA THR A 135 3.47 -26.36 26.88
C THR A 135 1.99 -26.13 27.19
N ALA A 136 1.49 -24.91 26.98
CA ALA A 136 0.07 -24.60 27.12
C ALA A 136 -0.79 -25.43 26.16
N LEU A 137 -0.33 -25.61 24.91
CA LEU A 137 -1.01 -26.46 23.92
C LEU A 137 -1.08 -27.93 24.38
N ALA A 138 0.00 -28.47 24.95
CA ALA A 138 0.03 -29.85 25.45
C ALA A 138 -0.90 -30.10 26.63
N GLN A 139 -1.34 -29.05 27.34
CA GLN A 139 -2.29 -29.15 28.45
C GLN A 139 -3.77 -29.09 28.01
N VAL A 140 -4.05 -28.92 26.71
CA VAL A 140 -5.44 -28.86 26.22
C VAL A 140 -6.07 -30.27 26.30
N PRO A 141 -7.19 -30.44 27.02
CA PRO A 141 -7.87 -31.74 27.15
C PRO A 141 -8.32 -32.28 25.79
N ALA A 142 -8.31 -33.62 25.64
CA ALA A 142 -8.64 -34.28 24.38
C ALA A 142 -10.04 -33.90 23.85
N GLU A 143 -10.99 -33.65 24.76
CA GLU A 143 -12.36 -33.25 24.43
C GLU A 143 -12.44 -31.85 23.81
N GLN A 144 -11.44 -30.99 24.07
CA GLN A 144 -11.38 -29.60 23.57
C GLN A 144 -10.43 -29.45 22.37
N GLN A 145 -9.66 -30.48 22.03
CA GLN A 145 -8.70 -30.42 20.92
C GLN A 145 -9.37 -30.18 19.56
N ALA A 146 -10.60 -30.67 19.38
CA ALA A 146 -11.37 -30.45 18.17
C ALA A 146 -11.79 -28.98 17.96
N ASP A 147 -11.84 -28.18 19.02
CA ASP A 147 -12.24 -26.76 18.99
C ASP A 147 -11.05 -25.80 18.84
N LEU A 148 -9.81 -26.33 18.77
CA LEU A 148 -8.61 -25.52 18.59
C LEU A 148 -8.53 -24.94 17.18
N HIS A 149 -8.34 -23.62 17.11
CA HIS A 149 -8.14 -22.89 15.86
C HIS A 149 -6.76 -22.24 15.85
N PHE A 150 -5.88 -22.74 14.99
CA PHE A 150 -4.58 -22.11 14.76
C PHE A 150 -4.72 -20.94 13.80
N GLN A 151 -4.04 -19.85 14.12
CA GLN A 151 -3.94 -18.67 13.27
C GLN A 151 -2.48 -18.48 12.88
N LEU A 152 -2.24 -17.95 11.68
CA LEU A 152 -0.90 -17.55 11.28
C LEU A 152 -0.43 -16.40 12.16
N HIS A 153 0.88 -16.35 12.41
CA HIS A 153 1.51 -15.24 13.09
C HIS A 153 1.14 -13.90 12.41
N PRO A 154 0.85 -12.82 13.15
CA PRO A 154 0.51 -11.52 12.55
C PRO A 154 1.56 -10.99 11.57
N ALA A 155 2.83 -11.35 11.78
CA ALA A 155 3.96 -11.07 10.88
C ALA A 155 4.26 -12.19 9.85
N ALA A 156 3.31 -13.08 9.56
CA ALA A 156 3.39 -14.09 8.51
C ALA A 156 2.29 -13.91 7.47
N ARG A 157 2.63 -13.97 6.18
CA ARG A 157 1.68 -13.90 5.07
C ARG A 157 2.01 -14.93 4.01
N LEU A 158 0.96 -15.47 3.39
CA LEU A 158 1.05 -16.33 2.22
C LEU A 158 0.74 -15.54 0.96
N LEU A 159 1.50 -15.78 -0.09
CA LEU A 159 1.27 -15.22 -1.42
C LEU A 159 1.51 -16.32 -2.47
N GLU A 160 0.64 -16.37 -3.47
CA GLU A 160 0.80 -17.21 -4.64
C GLU A 160 0.74 -16.34 -5.89
N SER A 161 1.60 -16.63 -6.86
CA SER A 161 1.61 -15.97 -8.16
C SER A 161 1.95 -16.98 -9.24
N VAL A 162 1.41 -16.80 -10.44
CA VAL A 162 1.78 -17.57 -11.63
C VAL A 162 3.11 -17.10 -12.25
N PHE A 163 3.69 -16.02 -11.73
CA PHE A 163 4.94 -15.42 -12.18
C PHE A 163 6.06 -15.58 -11.15
N PRO A 164 7.34 -15.49 -11.54
CA PRO A 164 8.49 -15.58 -10.64
C PRO A 164 8.72 -14.26 -9.88
N ILE A 165 7.69 -13.74 -9.20
CA ILE A 165 7.69 -12.40 -8.58
C ILE A 165 8.77 -12.19 -7.52
N LEU A 166 9.17 -13.24 -6.80
CA LEU A 166 10.26 -13.15 -5.82
C LEU A 166 11.58 -12.83 -6.53
N ARG A 167 11.83 -13.47 -7.69
CA ARG A 167 13.03 -13.23 -8.47
C ARG A 167 13.03 -11.83 -9.06
N ILE A 168 11.89 -11.39 -9.60
CA ILE A 168 11.69 -10.01 -10.09
C ILE A 168 11.99 -8.99 -8.98
N TRP A 169 11.44 -9.22 -7.79
CA TRP A 169 11.66 -8.34 -6.65
C TRP A 169 13.12 -8.31 -6.20
N GLN A 170 13.78 -9.47 -6.12
CA GLN A 170 15.19 -9.60 -5.70
C GLN A 170 16.15 -8.87 -6.65
N VAL A 171 16.02 -9.03 -7.97
CA VAL A 171 16.94 -8.38 -8.93
C VAL A 171 16.75 -6.86 -9.01
N ASN A 172 15.63 -6.37 -8.50
CA ASN A 172 15.29 -4.95 -8.48
C ASN A 172 15.60 -4.26 -7.14
N GLN A 173 16.20 -4.97 -6.17
CA GLN A 173 16.71 -4.36 -4.95
C GLN A 173 17.92 -3.47 -5.24
N THR A 174 18.08 -2.39 -4.48
CA THR A 174 19.13 -1.38 -4.67
C THR A 174 20.55 -1.96 -4.49
N ASP A 175 20.71 -2.96 -3.63
CA ASP A 175 21.96 -3.62 -3.29
C ASP A 175 22.19 -4.93 -4.05
N TYR A 176 21.35 -5.26 -5.03
CA TYR A 176 21.49 -6.50 -5.79
C TYR A 176 22.73 -6.47 -6.70
N ALA A 177 23.68 -7.36 -6.43
CA ALA A 177 24.89 -7.56 -7.22
C ALA A 177 24.88 -8.98 -7.82
N GLY A 178 24.25 -9.15 -8.98
CA GLY A 178 24.15 -10.44 -9.67
C GLY A 178 23.56 -10.32 -11.06
N ASP A 179 23.25 -11.46 -11.67
CA ASP A 179 22.54 -11.49 -12.95
C ASP A 179 21.12 -10.92 -12.78
N ALA A 180 20.77 -9.91 -13.58
CA ALA A 180 19.45 -9.29 -13.54
C ALA A 180 18.41 -10.02 -14.41
N ALA A 181 18.81 -11.08 -15.12
CA ALA A 181 17.90 -11.83 -15.97
C ALA A 181 16.76 -12.48 -15.17
N VAL A 182 15.55 -12.36 -15.72
CA VAL A 182 14.34 -13.02 -15.23
C VAL A 182 13.68 -13.73 -16.39
N ASP A 183 13.50 -15.04 -16.25
CA ASP A 183 12.68 -15.84 -17.15
C ASP A 183 11.24 -15.88 -16.62
N LEU A 184 10.32 -15.15 -17.25
CA LEU A 184 8.91 -15.14 -16.89
C LEU A 184 8.21 -16.49 -17.14
N THR A 185 8.81 -17.37 -17.94
CA THR A 185 8.27 -18.71 -18.26
C THR A 185 8.73 -19.79 -17.29
N ALA A 186 9.63 -19.46 -16.35
CA ALA A 186 10.12 -20.39 -15.32
C ALA A 186 9.01 -20.93 -14.39
N GLY A 187 7.83 -20.32 -14.42
CA GLY A 187 6.64 -20.73 -13.68
C GLY A 187 6.35 -19.87 -12.45
N GLY A 188 5.23 -20.18 -11.81
CA GLY A 188 4.75 -19.49 -10.62
C GLY A 188 5.46 -19.87 -9.34
N ILE A 189 5.14 -19.15 -8.27
CA ILE A 189 5.71 -19.34 -6.94
C ILE A 189 4.65 -19.28 -5.84
N LYS A 190 4.87 -20.06 -4.79
CA LYS A 190 4.16 -19.97 -3.51
C LYS A 190 5.14 -19.51 -2.46
N LEU A 191 4.80 -18.44 -1.75
CA LEU A 191 5.66 -17.77 -0.79
C LEU A 191 4.99 -17.77 0.58
N LEU A 192 5.78 -18.12 1.60
CA LEU A 192 5.52 -17.74 2.99
C LEU A 192 6.52 -16.64 3.33
N ALA A 193 6.04 -15.42 3.49
CA ALA A 193 6.83 -14.30 3.96
C ALA A 193 6.65 -14.16 5.48
N LEU A 194 7.77 -14.00 6.19
CA LEU A 194 7.79 -13.90 7.65
C LEU A 194 8.88 -12.92 8.11
N ARG A 195 8.59 -12.13 9.14
CA ARG A 195 9.60 -11.34 9.84
C ARG A 195 10.42 -12.28 10.72
N ARG A 196 11.75 -12.30 10.54
CA ARG A 196 12.65 -12.90 11.53
C ARG A 196 12.89 -11.85 12.60
N ASP A 197 12.49 -12.15 13.82
CA ASP A 197 12.87 -11.33 14.97
C ASP A 197 14.40 -11.43 15.11
N ASN A 198 15.08 -10.27 15.21
CA ASN A 198 16.53 -10.18 15.40
C ASN A 198 16.94 -10.59 16.81
#